data_AF-A0A090YU35-F1
#
_entry.id   AF-A0A090YU35-F1
#
_cell.length_a   1.000
_cell.length_b   1.000
_cell.length_c   1.000
_cell.angle_alpha   90.00
_cell.angle_beta   90.00
_cell.angle_gamma   90.00
#
_symmetry.space_group_name_H-M   'P 1'
#
loop_
_entity.id
_entity.type
_entity.pdbx_description
1 polymer ?
#
loop_
_entity_poly.entity_id
_entity_poly.type
_entity_poly.pdbx_seq_one_letter_code
_entity_poly.pdbx_strand_id
1 'polypeptide(L)'
;MGNFMNDWESFYIDFPSVGTFPSNGTVFLAPTVTSKLLELHYSYHHFFQDFNDNSKSYYIPEKWVPHRTMMNHLNAKQFLYVMEYVYQKFNVKRAGIEKLK
;
A
#
# COMPACT_ATOMS: atom_id res chain seq x y z
N MET A 1 6.27 -3.87 -26.74
CA MET A 1 6.21 -3.76 -25.26
C MET A 1 6.06 -5.16 -24.68
N GLY A 2 6.92 -5.55 -23.74
CA GLY A 2 6.68 -6.76 -22.95
C GLY A 2 5.38 -6.63 -22.14
N ASN A 3 4.80 -7.74 -21.69
CA ASN A 3 3.65 -7.69 -20.81
C ASN A 3 4.13 -7.72 -19.37
N PHE A 4 4.26 -6.55 -18.72
CA PHE A 4 4.68 -6.42 -17.32
C PHE A 4 3.93 -7.40 -16.41
N MET A 5 2.64 -7.65 -16.66
CA MET A 5 1.82 -8.53 -15.81
C MET A 5 2.18 -10.02 -15.92
N ASN A 6 2.82 -10.45 -17.01
CA ASN A 6 3.15 -11.86 -17.21
C ASN A 6 4.38 -12.31 -16.41
N ASP A 7 5.22 -11.37 -15.98
CA ASP A 7 6.51 -11.64 -15.34
C ASP A 7 6.39 -11.93 -13.82
N TRP A 8 5.21 -11.77 -13.23
CA TRP A 8 5.03 -11.86 -11.76
C TRP A 8 4.24 -13.06 -11.30
N GLU A 9 4.87 -13.99 -10.59
CA GLU A 9 4.12 -15.01 -9.86
C GLU A 9 3.29 -14.42 -8.73
N SER A 10 2.08 -14.96 -8.54
CA SER A 10 1.20 -14.56 -7.45
C SER A 10 1.87 -14.74 -6.09
N PHE A 11 1.56 -13.85 -5.16
CA PHE A 11 2.09 -13.90 -3.79
C PHE A 11 1.15 -13.26 -2.79
N TYR A 12 1.37 -13.58 -1.53
CA TYR A 12 0.58 -13.04 -0.43
C TYR A 12 1.27 -11.86 0.24
N ILE A 13 0.44 -10.94 0.72
CA ILE A 13 0.82 -9.82 1.56
C ILE A 13 0.01 -9.91 2.84
N ASP A 14 0.69 -9.82 3.96
CA ASP A 14 0.07 -9.73 5.29
C ASP A 14 0.00 -8.28 5.74
N PHE A 15 -1.13 -7.91 6.34
CA PHE A 15 -1.38 -6.61 6.96
C PHE A 15 -1.51 -6.81 8.47
N PRO A 16 -0.39 -6.81 9.21
CA PRO A 16 -0.38 -7.06 10.65
C PRO A 16 -0.70 -5.81 11.49
N SER A 17 -0.82 -4.64 10.88
CA SER A 17 -1.00 -3.39 11.61
C SER A 17 -1.83 -2.36 10.84
N VAL A 18 -2.27 -1.34 11.58
CA VAL A 18 -2.94 -0.14 11.08
C VAL A 18 -2.03 1.05 11.32
N GLY A 19 -1.89 1.91 10.31
CA GLY A 19 -1.13 3.15 10.36
C GLY A 19 -2.00 4.36 10.06
N THR A 20 -1.43 5.54 10.26
CA THR A 20 -2.07 6.83 9.97
C THR A 20 -1.10 7.77 9.28
N PHE A 21 -1.61 8.58 8.34
CA PHE A 21 -0.93 9.80 7.89
C PHE A 21 -1.60 10.98 8.59
N PRO A 22 -0.98 11.54 9.65
CA PRO A 22 -1.65 12.52 10.50
C PRO A 22 -2.02 13.82 9.76
N SER A 23 -1.26 14.19 8.74
CA SER A 23 -1.42 15.46 8.01
C SER A 23 -2.75 15.59 7.25
N ASN A 24 -3.43 14.49 6.95
CA ASN A 24 -4.69 14.49 6.19
C ASN A 24 -5.77 13.57 6.78
N GLY A 25 -5.57 13.10 8.02
CA GLY A 25 -6.53 12.22 8.71
C GLY A 25 -6.74 10.87 8.01
N THR A 26 -5.69 10.33 7.38
CA THR A 26 -5.76 9.03 6.71
C THR A 26 -5.51 7.90 7.69
N VAL A 27 -6.29 6.83 7.61
CA VAL A 27 -6.05 5.56 8.31
C VAL A 27 -5.93 4.45 7.26
N PHE A 28 -4.90 3.61 7.38
CA PHE A 28 -4.57 2.59 6.39
C PHE A 28 -4.15 1.26 7.03
N LEU A 29 -4.34 0.17 6.30
CA LEU A 29 -3.69 -1.11 6.61
C LEU A 29 -2.23 -1.04 6.16
N ALA A 30 -1.32 -1.31 7.08
CA ALA A 30 0.11 -1.37 6.80
C ALA A 30 0.51 -2.82 6.50
N PRO A 31 1.04 -3.12 5.30
CA PRO A 31 1.56 -4.44 5.00
C PRO A 31 2.91 -4.67 5.69
N THR A 32 3.24 -5.93 5.94
CA THR A 32 4.64 -6.33 6.13
C THR A 32 5.39 -6.02 4.85
N VAL A 33 6.42 -5.18 4.92
CA VAL A 33 7.27 -4.87 3.78
C VAL A 33 8.15 -6.09 3.47
N THR A 34 8.04 -6.61 2.26
CA THR A 34 8.81 -7.78 1.79
C THR A 34 9.61 -7.40 0.55
N SER A 35 10.69 -8.13 0.30
CA SER A 35 11.49 -7.96 -0.93
C SER A 35 10.63 -8.07 -2.18
N LYS A 36 9.73 -9.05 -2.25
CA LYS A 36 8.84 -9.27 -3.41
C LYS A 36 7.87 -8.10 -3.66
N LEU A 37 7.34 -7.50 -2.58
CA LEU A 37 6.49 -6.30 -2.70
C LEU A 37 7.29 -5.09 -3.22
N LEU A 38 8.51 -4.91 -2.72
CA LEU A 38 9.39 -3.84 -3.16
C LEU A 38 9.82 -4.06 -4.62
N GLU A 39 10.21 -5.28 -4.98
CA GLU A 39 10.63 -5.65 -6.35
C GLU A 39 9.53 -5.41 -7.38
N LEU A 40 8.28 -5.74 -7.04
CA LEU A 40 7.11 -5.42 -7.86
C LEU A 40 7.01 -3.91 -8.13
N HIS A 41 7.21 -3.10 -7.09
CA HIS A 41 7.15 -1.65 -7.17
C HIS A 41 8.30 -1.05 -7.99
N TYR A 42 9.56 -1.46 -7.73
CA TYR A 42 10.71 -1.02 -8.53
C TYR A 42 10.54 -1.39 -10.01
N SER A 43 10.14 -2.63 -10.28
CA SER A 43 9.97 -3.10 -11.65
C SER A 43 8.85 -2.39 -12.37
N TYR A 44 7.74 -2.06 -11.69
CA TYR A 44 6.67 -1.23 -12.25
C TYR A 44 7.23 0.13 -12.67
N HIS A 45 7.95 0.81 -11.78
CA HIS A 45 8.51 2.12 -12.08
C HIS A 45 9.58 2.10 -13.17
N HIS A 46 10.38 1.03 -13.25
CA HIS A 46 11.36 0.85 -14.32
C HIS A 46 10.67 0.61 -15.66
N PHE A 47 9.69 -0.30 -15.70
CA PHE A 47 8.97 -0.64 -16.93
C PHE A 47 8.18 0.56 -17.50
N PHE A 48 7.56 1.34 -16.63
CA PHE A 48 6.77 2.53 -17.01
C PHE A 48 7.53 3.85 -16.86
N GLN A 49 8.87 3.83 -16.83
CA GLN A 49 9.68 5.02 -16.57
C GLN A 49 9.42 6.18 -17.55
N ASP A 50 9.09 5.86 -18.81
CA ASP A 50 8.81 6.85 -19.85
C ASP A 50 7.54 7.67 -19.58
N PHE A 51 6.67 7.19 -18.67
CA PHE A 51 5.44 7.86 -18.24
C PHE A 51 5.58 8.56 -16.89
N ASN A 52 6.76 8.56 -16.28
CA ASN A 52 6.98 9.18 -14.99
C ASN A 52 7.23 10.69 -15.15
N ASP A 53 6.15 11.48 -15.08
CA ASP A 53 6.19 12.94 -15.19
C ASP A 53 6.38 13.66 -13.84
N ASN A 54 6.39 12.93 -12.72
CA ASN A 54 6.41 13.52 -11.38
C ASN A 54 7.44 12.88 -10.43
N SER A 55 8.66 13.41 -10.45
CA SER A 55 9.76 13.05 -9.54
C SER A 55 9.53 13.40 -8.06
N LYS A 56 8.47 14.15 -7.74
CA LYS A 56 8.08 14.50 -6.37
C LYS A 56 6.98 13.58 -5.81
N SER A 57 6.46 12.65 -6.60
CA SER A 57 5.44 11.70 -6.14
C SER A 57 5.92 10.91 -4.92
N TYR A 58 5.01 10.70 -3.96
CA TYR A 58 5.25 9.82 -2.80
C TYR A 58 5.34 8.35 -3.19
N TYR A 59 4.97 8.00 -4.41
CA TYR A 59 4.95 6.62 -4.89
C TYR A 59 6.19 6.24 -5.68
N ILE A 60 7.21 7.09 -5.82
CA ILE A 60 8.44 6.67 -6.51
C ILE A 60 9.28 5.73 -5.61
N PRO A 61 10.21 4.96 -6.20
CA PRO A 61 11.22 4.20 -5.47
C PRO A 61 11.86 5.01 -4.33
N GLU A 62 12.16 4.35 -3.21
CA GLU A 62 12.71 4.94 -1.97
C GLU A 62 11.80 5.93 -1.21
N LYS A 63 10.68 6.38 -1.80
CA LYS A 63 9.71 7.27 -1.13
C LYS A 63 8.40 6.57 -0.74
N TRP A 64 8.10 5.47 -1.40
CA TRP A 64 6.85 4.76 -1.23
C TRP A 64 6.73 4.12 0.15
N VAL A 65 5.73 4.55 0.90
CA VAL A 65 5.23 3.82 2.07
C VAL A 65 4.12 2.89 1.56
N PRO A 66 4.32 1.56 1.48
CA PRO A 66 3.27 0.65 1.04
C PRO A 66 2.12 0.66 2.04
N HIS A 67 0.90 0.88 1.56
CA HIS A 67 -0.29 0.94 2.40
C HIS A 67 -1.56 0.63 1.60
N ARG A 68 -2.62 0.23 2.29
CA ARG A 68 -3.98 0.21 1.76
C ARG A 68 -4.85 1.16 2.58
N THR A 69 -5.15 2.32 2.00
CA THR A 69 -6.05 3.31 2.61
C THR A 69 -7.41 2.69 2.90
N MET A 70 -7.90 2.88 4.13
CA MET A 70 -9.26 2.51 4.53
C MET A 70 -10.16 3.73 4.63
N MET A 71 -9.61 4.85 5.13
CA MET A 71 -10.33 6.09 5.40
C MET A 71 -9.40 7.28 5.18
N ASN A 72 -9.95 8.40 4.73
CA ASN A 72 -9.25 9.67 4.53
C ASN A 72 -10.06 10.82 5.14
N HIS A 73 -9.40 11.95 5.39
CA HIS A 73 -10.04 13.20 5.83
C HIS A 73 -10.82 13.09 7.14
N LEU A 74 -10.39 12.19 8.04
CA LEU A 74 -10.99 12.09 9.36
C LEU A 74 -10.62 13.33 10.19
N ASN A 75 -11.63 13.90 10.85
CA ASN A 75 -11.36 14.82 11.95
C ASN A 75 -10.93 14.04 13.21
N ALA A 76 -10.44 14.75 14.23
CA ALA A 76 -9.92 14.13 15.46
C ALA A 76 -10.94 13.20 16.15
N LYS A 77 -12.22 13.59 16.21
CA LYS A 77 -13.26 12.77 16.84
C LYS A 77 -13.50 11.48 16.07
N GLN A 78 -13.57 11.55 14.74
CA GLN A 78 -13.72 10.36 13.89
C GLN A 78 -12.51 9.45 13.98
N PHE A 79 -11.30 10.01 13.98
CA PHE A 79 -10.06 9.24 14.13
C PHE A 79 -10.06 8.42 15.43
N LEU A 80 -10.44 9.04 16.55
CA LEU A 80 -10.50 8.34 17.84
C LEU A 80 -11.50 7.17 17.82
N TYR A 81 -12.70 7.35 17.25
CA TYR A 81 -13.66 6.25 17.11
C TYR A 81 -13.14 5.11 16.24
N VAL A 82 -12.47 5.44 15.14
CA VAL A 82 -11.89 4.44 14.25
C VAL A 82 -10.80 3.66 14.97
N MET A 83 -9.91 4.33 15.70
CA MET A 83 -8.84 3.66 16.43
C MET A 83 -9.36 2.82 17.60
N GLU A 84 -10.43 3.26 18.28
CA GLU A 84 -11.14 2.44 19.28
C GLU A 84 -11.71 1.16 18.65
N TYR A 85 -12.39 1.28 17.51
CA TYR A 85 -12.92 0.11 16.79
C TYR A 85 -11.81 -0.84 16.34
N VAL A 86 -10.72 -0.31 15.77
CA VAL A 86 -9.55 -1.09 15.35
C VAL A 86 -8.97 -1.83 16.56
N TYR A 87 -8.75 -1.16 17.69
CA TYR A 87 -8.19 -1.79 18.88
C TYR A 87 -9.02 -2.98 19.38
N GLN A 88 -10.35 -2.90 19.27
CA GLN A 88 -11.25 -3.96 19.73
C GLN A 88 -11.42 -5.11 18.73
N LYS A 89 -11.29 -4.85 17.43
CA LYS A 89 -11.72 -5.78 16.36
C LYS A 89 -10.63 -6.20 15.40
N PHE A 90 -9.45 -5.58 15.48
CA PHE A 90 -8.40 -5.82 14.50
C PHE A 90 -7.90 -7.26 14.56
N ASN A 91 -7.76 -7.84 13.37
CA ASN A 91 -7.06 -9.09 13.16
C ASN A 91 -6.20 -8.95 11.91
N VAL A 92 -5.07 -9.64 11.91
CA VAL A 92 -4.16 -9.69 10.75
C VAL A 92 -4.95 -10.11 9.52
N LYS A 93 -4.82 -9.35 8.43
CA LYS A 93 -5.44 -9.67 7.13
C LYS A 93 -4.37 -10.15 6.16
N ARG A 94 -4.70 -11.15 5.35
CA ARG A 94 -3.88 -11.61 4.23
C ARG A 94 -4.59 -11.29 2.92
N ALA A 95 -3.86 -10.78 1.94
CA ALA A 95 -4.35 -10.55 0.59
C ALA A 95 -3.42 -11.18 -0.45
N GLY A 96 -3.96 -11.64 -1.57
CA GLY A 96 -3.19 -12.12 -2.71
C GLY A 96 -3.01 -11.01 -3.75
N ILE A 97 -1.80 -10.91 -4.32
CA ILE A 97 -1.57 -10.27 -5.61
C ILE A 97 -1.61 -11.38 -6.65
N GLU A 98 -2.57 -11.31 -7.57
CA GLU A 98 -2.86 -12.35 -8.55
C GLU A 98 -2.64 -11.85 -9.98
N LYS A 99 -2.28 -12.76 -10.89
CA LYS A 99 -2.27 -12.45 -12.33
C LYS A 99 -3.71 -12.29 -12.80
N LEU A 100 -3.97 -11.24 -13.56
CA LEU A 100 -5.24 -11.10 -14.28
C LEU A 100 -5.30 -12.19 -15.37
N LYS A 101 -6.38 -12.97 -15.36
CA LYS A 101 -6.66 -14.00 -16.37
C LYS A 101 -7.23 -13.40 -17.64
#